data_AF-A0A7S1P3E2-F1
#
_entry.id   AF-A0A7S1P3E2-F1
#
_cell.length_a   1.000
_cell.length_b   1.000
_cell.length_c   1.000
_cell.angle_alpha   90.00
_cell.angle_beta   90.00
_cell.angle_gamma   90.00
#
_symmetry.space_group_name_H-M   'P 1'
#
loop_
_entity.id
_entity.type
_entity.pdbx_description
1 polymer ?
#
loop_
_entity_poly.entity_id
_entity_poly.type
_entity_poly.pdbx_seq_one_letter_code
_entity_poly.pdbx_strand_id
1 'polypeptide(L)'
;MIDAPLVCQELCQASVNCNGFVYVGETEEQTTSSDAAESGLRDSIEEGRAYACYLKRARHQKTKTEGIDAQGYVTGPKACGGYDVDVEYTGESLPGTPIAHISSHLACQSLCQSHPTCRYWSHYTNKASTDRLTCWLKKAKYADNESLPVHKRGVVSGRRYT
;
A
#
# COMPACT_ATOMS: atom_id res chain seq x y z
N MET A 1 8.61 7.15 -7.42
CA MET A 1 8.09 7.85 -6.24
C MET A 1 7.16 6.87 -5.55
N ILE A 2 7.43 6.48 -4.31
CA ILE A 2 6.50 5.63 -3.55
C ILE A 2 5.32 6.53 -3.20
N ASP A 3 4.11 6.09 -3.53
CA ASP A 3 2.89 6.85 -3.29
C ASP A 3 2.70 7.03 -1.78
N ALA A 4 2.67 8.27 -1.27
CA ALA A 4 2.63 8.51 0.18
C ALA A 4 1.41 7.89 0.91
N PRO A 5 0.20 7.82 0.30
CA PRO A 5 -0.91 7.02 0.79
C PRO A 5 -0.60 5.51 0.91
N LEU A 6 0.23 4.96 0.02
CA LEU A 6 0.62 3.54 0.06
C LEU A 6 1.46 3.22 1.30
N VAL A 7 2.35 4.15 1.69
CA VAL A 7 3.09 4.01 2.96
C VAL A 7 2.13 3.98 4.14
N CYS A 8 1.09 4.84 4.13
CA CYS A 8 0.08 4.86 5.19
C CYS A 8 -0.74 3.56 5.25
N GLN A 9 -1.06 2.98 4.08
CA GLN A 9 -1.67 1.65 3.97
C GLN A 9 -0.80 0.55 4.57
N GLU A 10 0.50 0.52 4.26
CA GLU A 10 1.44 -0.47 4.79
C GLU A 10 1.57 -0.38 6.32
N LEU A 11 1.64 0.84 6.86
CA LEU A 11 1.66 1.07 8.31
C LEU A 11 0.38 0.54 8.97
N CYS A 12 -0.77 0.73 8.35
CA CYS A 12 -2.02 0.16 8.84
C CYS A 12 -2.01 -1.38 8.78
N GLN A 13 -1.49 -1.97 7.70
CA GLN A 13 -1.39 -3.43 7.55
C GLN A 13 -0.43 -4.05 8.57
N ALA A 14 0.68 -3.40 8.88
CA ALA A 14 1.62 -3.84 9.91
C ALA A 14 1.05 -3.70 11.35
N SER A 15 0.16 -2.74 11.59
CA SER A 15 -0.37 -2.45 12.92
C SER A 15 -1.53 -3.37 13.33
N VAL A 16 -1.34 -4.17 14.38
CA VAL A 16 -2.39 -5.08 14.92
C VAL A 16 -3.66 -4.35 15.37
N ASN A 17 -3.57 -3.06 15.71
CA ASN A 17 -4.69 -2.26 16.20
C ASN A 17 -5.34 -1.40 15.12
N CYS A 18 -4.79 -1.37 13.89
CA CYS A 18 -5.37 -0.59 12.81
C CYS A 18 -6.55 -1.33 12.16
N ASN A 19 -7.58 -0.59 11.75
CA ASN A 19 -8.67 -1.10 10.92
C ASN A 19 -8.86 -0.25 9.65
N GLY A 20 -8.30 0.96 9.63
CA GLY A 20 -8.22 1.83 8.45
C GLY A 20 -7.36 3.04 8.76
N PHE A 21 -7.07 3.85 7.75
CA PHE A 21 -6.23 5.03 7.90
C PHE A 21 -6.83 6.24 7.19
N VAL A 22 -6.25 7.40 7.51
CA VAL A 22 -6.40 8.65 6.76
C VAL A 22 -5.00 9.18 6.51
N TYR A 23 -4.66 9.37 5.24
CA TYR A 23 -3.52 10.14 4.80
C TYR A 23 -3.99 11.55 4.46
N VAL A 24 -3.26 12.55 4.95
CA VAL A 24 -3.49 13.96 4.65
C VAL A 24 -2.31 14.45 3.81
N GLY A 25 -2.62 14.90 2.61
CA GLY A 25 -1.72 15.55 1.67
C GLY A 25 -2.14 16.99 1.41
N GLU A 26 -1.34 17.72 0.63
CA GLU A 26 -1.64 19.10 0.26
C GLU A 26 -2.76 19.16 -0.80
N THR A 27 -3.56 20.21 -0.73
CA THR A 27 -4.52 20.59 -1.76
C THR A 27 -3.86 21.62 -2.66
N GLU A 28 -3.77 21.37 -3.97
CA GLU A 28 -3.39 22.40 -4.93
C GLU A 28 -4.52 23.44 -5.03
N GLU A 29 -4.63 24.38 -4.08
CA GLU A 29 -5.44 25.59 -4.25
C GLU A 29 -5.06 26.66 -3.20
N GLN A 30 -4.08 27.51 -3.55
CA GLN A 30 -4.13 28.98 -3.51
C GLN A 30 -2.73 29.61 -3.67
N THR A 31 -2.21 29.57 -4.89
CA THR A 31 -1.28 30.61 -5.37
C THR A 31 -2.04 31.63 -6.21
N THR A 32 -2.96 32.36 -5.58
CA THR A 32 -3.47 33.61 -6.14
C THR A 32 -2.96 34.76 -5.30
N SER A 33 -1.95 35.42 -5.85
CA SER A 33 -1.43 36.76 -5.55
C SER A 33 -2.30 37.67 -4.67
N SER A 34 -1.72 38.25 -3.62
CA SER A 34 -1.82 39.70 -3.34
C SER A 34 -0.83 40.11 -2.25
N ASP A 35 -0.13 41.21 -2.53
CA ASP A 35 0.79 41.93 -1.66
C ASP A 35 0.18 42.31 -0.28
N ALA A 36 0.95 42.14 0.79
CA ALA A 36 1.08 43.09 1.91
C ALA A 36 2.14 42.61 2.90
N ALA A 37 3.14 43.44 3.14
CA ALA A 37 4.16 43.28 4.17
C ALA A 37 3.58 43.52 5.57
N GLU A 38 3.97 42.72 6.57
CA GLU A 38 4.47 43.27 7.84
C GLU A 38 5.34 42.28 8.63
N SER A 39 6.26 42.89 9.37
CA SER A 39 7.38 42.37 10.15
C SER A 39 7.02 41.38 11.27
N GLY A 40 7.89 40.40 11.52
CA GLY A 40 8.05 39.86 12.89
C GLY A 40 8.41 38.39 13.03
N LEU A 41 9.70 38.15 13.31
CA LEU A 41 10.28 37.00 14.01
C LEU A 41 10.36 35.66 13.26
N ARG A 42 11.59 35.39 12.79
CA ARG A 42 12.05 34.12 12.26
C ARG A 42 11.93 33.02 13.34
N ASP A 43 11.14 32.00 13.07
CA ASP A 43 11.44 30.66 13.56
C ASP A 43 11.47 29.72 12.35
N SER A 44 12.60 29.05 12.17
CA SER A 44 12.93 28.29 10.97
C SER A 44 12.09 27.01 10.89
N ILE A 45 10.90 27.12 10.33
CA ILE A 45 10.23 26.00 9.66
C ILE A 45 10.43 26.26 8.17
N GLU A 46 11.50 25.68 7.61
CA GLU A 46 11.57 25.50 6.16
C GLU A 46 10.26 24.83 5.71
N GLU A 47 9.48 25.52 4.88
CA GLU A 47 8.36 25.01 4.07
C GLU A 47 7.86 23.61 4.48
N GLY A 48 7.21 23.57 5.64
CA GLY A 48 6.79 22.36 6.30
C GLY A 48 5.59 21.73 5.59
N ARG A 49 5.86 20.96 4.54
CA ARG A 49 4.90 20.04 3.91
C ARG A 49 4.39 19.06 4.97
N ALA A 50 3.24 19.34 5.58
CA ALA A 50 2.69 18.50 6.63
C ALA A 50 1.95 17.30 6.04
N TYR A 51 2.69 16.24 5.72
CA TYR A 51 2.12 14.93 5.38
C TYR A 51 1.88 14.13 6.66
N ALA A 52 0.66 13.65 6.88
CA ALA A 52 0.32 12.91 8.09
C ALA A 52 -0.46 11.62 7.78
N CYS A 53 -0.13 10.55 8.51
CA CYS A 53 -0.81 9.27 8.46
C CYS A 53 -1.47 8.97 9.81
N TYR A 54 -2.80 8.88 9.81
CA TYR A 54 -3.60 8.61 11.01
C TYR A 54 -4.20 7.21 10.96
N LEU A 55 -3.70 6.30 11.81
CA LEU A 55 -4.22 4.93 11.93
C LEU A 55 -5.42 4.87 12.89
N LYS A 56 -6.56 4.37 12.41
CA LYS A 56 -7.81 4.25 13.16
C LYS A 56 -7.95 2.87 13.79
N ARG A 57 -8.33 2.82 15.07
CA ARG A 57 -8.77 1.59 15.74
C ARG A 57 -10.28 1.41 15.57
N ALA A 58 -10.78 0.20 15.34
CA ALA A 58 -12.22 -0.05 15.31
C ALA A 58 -12.79 -0.05 16.74
N ARG A 59 -13.17 1.13 17.23
CA ARG A 59 -14.15 1.30 18.31
C ARG A 59 -14.97 2.55 18.04
N HIS A 60 -15.86 2.48 17.05
CA HIS A 60 -17.20 3.07 17.10
C HIS A 60 -18.01 2.55 15.91
N GLN A 61 -19.13 1.91 16.24
CA GLN A 61 -20.13 1.44 15.30
C GLN A 61 -20.98 2.62 14.82
N LYS A 62 -21.21 2.68 13.49
CA LYS A 62 -22.03 3.66 12.73
C LYS A 62 -21.47 5.09 12.79
N THR A 63 -20.89 5.60 11.72
CA THR A 63 -21.57 5.88 10.46
C THR A 63 -20.70 5.50 9.26
N LYS A 64 -21.35 5.06 8.18
CA LYS A 64 -20.75 5.01 6.86
C LYS A 64 -20.48 6.46 6.45
N THR A 65 -19.38 7.05 6.89
CA THR A 65 -18.82 8.20 6.17
C THR A 65 -18.34 7.61 4.87
N GLU A 66 -19.24 7.61 3.88
CA GLU A 66 -18.83 7.58 2.48
C GLU A 66 -17.66 8.55 2.37
N GLY A 67 -16.55 8.05 1.82
CA GLY A 67 -15.25 8.69 1.92
C GLY A 67 -15.42 10.18 1.70
N ILE A 68 -15.17 10.96 2.75
CA ILE A 68 -15.06 12.40 2.60
C ILE A 68 -13.77 12.58 1.82
N ASP A 69 -13.90 12.54 0.51
CA ASP A 69 -13.04 13.10 -0.51
C ASP A 69 -13.07 14.63 -0.37
N ALA A 70 -12.78 15.12 0.84
CA ALA A 70 -12.31 16.48 0.97
C ALA A 70 -10.98 16.52 0.23
N GLN A 71 -10.82 17.51 -0.65
CA GLN A 71 -9.55 17.84 -1.29
C GLN A 71 -8.40 17.62 -0.28
N GLY A 72 -7.40 16.80 -0.65
CA GLY A 72 -6.21 16.54 0.17
C GLY A 72 -6.29 15.36 1.13
N TYR A 73 -7.39 14.59 1.19
CA TYR A 73 -7.53 13.44 2.08
C TYR A 73 -7.67 12.12 1.31
N VAL A 74 -6.85 11.12 1.69
CA VAL A 74 -6.98 9.73 1.19
C VAL A 74 -7.28 8.82 2.38
N THR A 75 -8.40 8.10 2.31
CA THR A 75 -8.78 7.16 3.38
C THR A 75 -8.82 5.74 2.84
N GLY A 76 -8.48 4.75 3.67
CA GLY A 76 -8.51 3.35 3.24
C GLY A 76 -8.65 2.34 4.37
N PRO A 77 -9.20 1.16 4.10
CA PRO A 77 -9.27 0.06 5.06
C PRO A 77 -7.89 -0.57 5.28
N LYS A 78 -7.70 -1.28 6.41
CA LYS A 78 -6.49 -2.09 6.62
C LYS A 78 -6.29 -3.14 5.53
N ALA A 79 -7.38 -3.80 5.13
CA ALA A 79 -7.36 -4.77 4.04
C ALA A 79 -7.75 -4.07 2.73
N CYS A 80 -6.84 -3.28 2.15
CA CYS A 80 -6.98 -2.89 0.76
C CYS A 80 -6.61 -4.09 -0.12
N GLY A 81 -7.44 -4.44 -1.11
CA GLY A 81 -7.22 -5.57 -2.03
C GLY A 81 -7.21 -6.99 -1.43
N GLY A 82 -7.02 -7.14 -0.11
CA GLY A 82 -6.76 -8.41 0.55
C GLY A 82 -5.40 -9.01 0.17
N TYR A 83 -4.88 -9.86 1.05
CA TYR A 83 -3.80 -10.78 0.71
C TYR A 83 -4.09 -12.14 1.35
N ASP A 84 -3.67 -13.20 0.68
CA ASP A 84 -3.86 -14.57 1.12
C ASP A 84 -2.54 -15.11 1.67
N VAL A 85 -2.59 -15.61 2.90
CA VAL A 85 -1.45 -16.26 3.57
C VAL A 85 -1.44 -17.74 3.20
N ASP A 86 -0.26 -18.28 3.02
CA ASP A 86 -0.01 -19.67 2.61
C ASP A 86 -0.71 -20.04 1.29
N VAL A 87 -0.75 -19.09 0.37
CA VAL A 87 -1.37 -19.24 -0.94
C VAL A 87 -0.43 -18.70 -2.02
N GLU A 88 -0.19 -19.51 -3.05
CA GLU A 88 0.54 -19.12 -4.26
C GLU A 88 -0.44 -18.73 -5.36
N TYR A 89 -0.29 -17.52 -5.90
CA TYR A 89 -0.97 -17.12 -7.13
C TYR A 89 -0.11 -17.55 -8.32
N THR A 90 -0.41 -18.69 -8.93
CA THR A 90 0.23 -19.11 -10.19
C THR A 90 -0.21 -18.22 -11.35
N GLY A 91 0.67 -17.98 -12.32
CA GLY A 91 0.36 -17.08 -13.44
C GLY A 91 1.57 -16.59 -14.20
N GLU A 92 1.32 -15.71 -15.18
CA GLU A 92 2.37 -15.07 -15.98
C GLU A 92 3.14 -14.05 -15.13
N SER A 93 4.39 -14.37 -14.82
CA SER A 93 5.32 -13.48 -14.13
C SER A 93 5.85 -12.39 -15.07
N LEU A 94 6.11 -11.21 -14.51
CA LEU A 94 6.75 -10.09 -15.19
C LEU A 94 8.25 -10.39 -15.42
N PRO A 95 8.85 -9.86 -16.50
CA PRO A 95 10.29 -9.97 -16.72
C PRO A 95 11.06 -9.33 -15.57
N GLY A 96 12.22 -9.89 -15.23
CA GLY A 96 13.04 -9.41 -14.10
C GLY A 96 12.55 -9.85 -12.72
N THR A 97 11.59 -10.78 -12.66
CA THR A 97 11.17 -11.44 -11.41
C THR A 97 11.60 -12.92 -11.43
N PRO A 98 11.93 -13.53 -10.27
CA PRO A 98 11.76 -13.00 -8.92
C PRO A 98 12.74 -11.87 -8.58
N ILE A 99 12.25 -10.88 -7.83
CA ILE A 99 13.10 -9.88 -7.18
C ILE A 99 13.59 -10.51 -5.87
N ALA A 100 14.90 -10.67 -5.73
CA ALA A 100 15.53 -11.27 -4.56
C ALA A 100 15.61 -10.30 -3.37
N HIS A 101 15.88 -10.83 -2.18
CA HIS A 101 16.13 -10.09 -0.94
C HIS A 101 14.97 -9.19 -0.47
N ILE A 102 13.74 -9.51 -0.85
CA ILE A 102 12.53 -8.86 -0.33
C ILE A 102 12.16 -9.53 0.99
N SER A 103 12.23 -8.78 2.10
CA SER A 103 12.04 -9.31 3.45
C SER A 103 10.59 -9.31 3.95
N SER A 104 9.70 -8.57 3.27
CA SER A 104 8.31 -8.37 3.70
C SER A 104 7.35 -8.49 2.52
N HIS A 105 6.20 -9.11 2.75
CA HIS A 105 5.13 -9.18 1.77
C HIS A 105 4.57 -7.78 1.44
N LEU A 106 4.62 -6.83 2.39
CA LEU A 106 4.22 -5.44 2.16
C LEU A 106 5.14 -4.78 1.12
N ALA A 107 6.45 -4.99 1.23
CA ALA A 107 7.39 -4.49 0.22
C ALA A 107 7.12 -5.10 -1.16
N CYS A 108 6.78 -6.38 -1.24
CA CYS A 108 6.40 -7.03 -2.50
C CYS A 108 5.10 -6.44 -3.09
N GLN A 109 4.13 -6.15 -2.23
CA GLN A 109 2.88 -5.47 -2.61
C GLN A 109 3.14 -4.07 -3.15
N SER A 110 4.01 -3.29 -2.51
CA SER A 110 4.40 -1.95 -2.98
C SER A 110 5.17 -1.96 -4.29
N LEU A 111 6.01 -2.97 -4.51
CA LEU A 111 6.63 -3.20 -5.82
C LEU A 111 5.56 -3.46 -6.89
N CYS A 112 4.54 -4.27 -6.60
CA CYS A 112 3.44 -4.46 -7.53
C CYS A 112 2.62 -3.17 -7.76
N GLN A 113 2.39 -2.36 -6.73
CA GLN A 113 1.66 -1.10 -6.84
C GLN A 113 2.42 -0.02 -7.62
N SER A 114 3.76 -0.05 -7.58
CA SER A 114 4.58 0.86 -8.39
C SER A 114 4.80 0.36 -9.83
N HIS A 115 4.62 -0.94 -10.10
CA HIS A 115 4.87 -1.52 -11.41
C HIS A 115 3.64 -1.46 -12.33
N PRO A 116 3.66 -0.69 -13.44
CA PRO A 116 2.45 -0.30 -14.20
C PRO A 116 1.64 -1.47 -14.76
N THR A 117 2.30 -2.58 -15.07
CA THR A 117 1.66 -3.78 -15.64
C THR A 117 1.44 -4.89 -14.61
N CYS A 118 1.84 -4.71 -13.35
CA CYS A 118 1.59 -5.72 -12.32
C CYS A 118 0.10 -5.76 -11.97
N ARG A 119 -0.46 -6.96 -11.86
CA ARG A 119 -1.84 -7.19 -11.41
C ARG A 119 -1.89 -8.04 -10.15
N TYR A 120 -0.90 -8.91 -9.95
CA TYR A 120 -0.79 -9.82 -8.81
C TYR A 120 0.65 -9.94 -8.34
N TRP A 121 0.84 -10.33 -7.08
CA TRP A 121 2.15 -10.56 -6.51
C TRP A 121 2.15 -11.78 -5.59
N SER A 122 3.31 -12.43 -5.44
CA SER A 122 3.55 -13.53 -4.52
C SER A 122 4.91 -13.36 -3.85
N HIS A 123 4.92 -13.33 -2.51
CA HIS A 123 6.11 -13.20 -1.69
C HIS A 123 6.41 -14.50 -0.97
N TYR A 124 7.61 -15.04 -1.19
CA TYR A 124 8.03 -16.32 -0.65
C TYR A 124 8.89 -16.06 0.58
N THR A 125 8.39 -16.48 1.74
CA THR A 125 9.05 -16.36 3.06
C THR A 125 9.53 -17.70 3.60
N ASN A 126 9.19 -18.82 2.92
CA ASN A 126 9.51 -20.15 3.41
C ASN A 126 11.03 -20.35 3.57
N LYS A 127 11.46 -20.58 4.81
CA LYS A 127 12.88 -20.75 5.16
C LYS A 127 13.53 -21.98 4.53
N ALA A 128 12.74 -23.00 4.19
CA ALA A 128 13.20 -24.25 3.59
C ALA A 128 13.22 -24.22 2.05
N SER A 129 12.74 -23.13 1.43
CA SER A 129 12.74 -22.98 -0.03
C SER A 129 13.96 -22.20 -0.49
N THR A 130 14.50 -22.57 -1.67
CA THR A 130 15.51 -21.78 -2.39
C THR A 130 14.97 -20.43 -2.83
N ASP A 131 13.65 -20.29 -2.96
CA ASP A 131 12.98 -19.05 -3.37
C ASP A 131 12.69 -18.12 -2.18
N ARG A 132 13.35 -18.32 -1.03
CA ARG A 132 13.13 -17.49 0.16
C ARG A 132 13.50 -16.03 -0.09
N LEU A 133 12.71 -15.12 0.48
CA LEU A 133 12.85 -13.67 0.34
C LEU A 133 12.73 -13.22 -1.11
N THR A 134 11.95 -13.92 -1.93
CA THR A 134 11.69 -13.53 -3.32
C THR A 134 10.30 -12.94 -3.48
N CYS A 135 10.21 -11.93 -4.34
CA CYS A 135 8.96 -11.31 -4.75
C CYS A 135 8.72 -11.55 -6.24
N TRP A 136 7.58 -12.15 -6.54
CA TRP A 136 7.13 -12.40 -7.91
C TRP A 136 6.04 -11.41 -8.26
N LEU A 137 6.25 -10.58 -9.27
CA LEU A 137 5.23 -9.69 -9.83
C LEU A 137 4.63 -10.36 -11.05
N LYS A 138 3.32 -10.29 -11.22
CA LYS A 138 2.58 -11.06 -12.24
C LYS A 138 1.60 -10.18 -12.98
N LYS A 139 1.47 -10.37 -14.30
CA LYS A 139 0.49 -9.68 -15.15
C LYS A 139 -0.91 -10.31 -15.07
N ALA A 140 -0.96 -11.61 -14.83
CA ALA A 140 -2.20 -12.36 -14.69
C ALA A 140 -1.99 -13.47 -13.67
N LYS A 141 -3.07 -13.86 -13.00
CA LYS A 141 -3.16 -15.17 -12.35
C LYS A 141 -3.88 -16.11 -13.32
N TYR A 142 -3.48 -17.37 -13.36
CA TYR A 142 -4.27 -18.36 -14.11
C TYR A 142 -5.63 -18.48 -13.43
N ALA A 143 -6.69 -18.19 -14.20
CA ALA A 143 -8.07 -18.38 -13.74
C ALA A 143 -8.33 -19.89 -13.71
N ASP A 144 -8.20 -20.47 -12.51
CA ASP A 144 -8.98 -21.57 -11.91
C ASP A 144 -9.65 -22.63 -12.82
N ASN A 145 -9.10 -22.92 -14.01
CA ASN A 145 -9.62 -23.99 -14.85
C ASN A 145 -9.21 -25.38 -14.36
N GLU A 146 -8.39 -25.48 -13.32
CA GLU A 146 -8.29 -26.66 -12.46
C GLU A 146 -7.64 -26.27 -11.12
N SER A 147 -8.41 -26.44 -10.04
CA SER A 147 -8.04 -26.29 -8.63
C SER A 147 -7.85 -24.86 -8.07
N LEU A 148 -8.38 -24.69 -6.85
CA LEU A 148 -8.30 -23.54 -5.95
C LEU A 148 -6.89 -22.93 -5.88
N PRO A 149 -6.73 -21.67 -5.38
CA PRO A 149 -5.41 -21.11 -5.12
C PRO A 149 -4.52 -22.14 -4.43
N VAL A 150 -3.33 -22.40 -4.99
CA VAL A 150 -2.48 -23.50 -4.51
C VAL A 150 -2.03 -23.15 -3.10
N HIS A 151 -2.54 -23.89 -2.12
CA HIS A 151 -2.11 -23.75 -0.74
C HIS A 151 -0.62 -24.10 -0.65
N LYS A 152 0.21 -23.12 -0.31
CA LYS A 152 1.66 -23.26 -0.23
C LYS A 152 2.19 -22.48 0.95
N ARG A 153 2.65 -23.21 1.97
CA ARG A 153 3.18 -22.64 3.21
C ARG A 153 4.38 -21.74 2.96
N GLY A 154 4.37 -20.59 3.60
CA GLY A 154 5.39 -19.55 3.49
C GLY A 154 5.34 -18.81 2.17
N VAL A 155 4.15 -18.68 1.57
CA VAL A 155 3.88 -17.79 0.44
C VAL A 155 2.72 -16.88 0.80
N VAL A 156 2.90 -15.57 0.65
CA VAL A 156 1.81 -14.59 0.79
C VAL A 156 1.56 -13.99 -0.58
N SER A 157 0.32 -14.04 -1.06
CA SER A 157 -0.02 -13.50 -2.37
C SER A 157 -1.12 -12.45 -2.28
N GLY A 158 -1.19 -11.56 -3.25
CA GLY A 158 -2.23 -10.53 -3.30
C GLY A 158 -2.43 -9.95 -4.69
N ARG A 159 -3.50 -9.18 -4.82
CA ARG A 159 -3.77 -8.36 -6.02
C ARG A 159 -3.16 -6.97 -5.85
N ARG A 160 -2.91 -6.31 -6.99
CA ARG A 160 -2.71 -4.86 -7.04
C ARG A 160 -3.99 -4.15 -6.62
N TYR A 161 -3.87 -3.02 -5.94
CA TYR A 161 -5.01 -2.17 -5.61
C TYR A 161 -5.50 -1.47 -6.87
N THR A 162 -6.82 -1.36 -7.00
CA THR A 162 -7.51 -0.63 -8.08
C THR A 162 -7.93 0.73 -7.59
#